data_AF-A0A4R5VKI4-F1
#
_entry.id   AF-A0A4R5VKI4-F1
#
_cell.length_a   1.000
_cell.length_b   1.000
_cell.length_c   1.000
_cell.angle_alpha   90.00
_cell.angle_beta   90.00
_cell.angle_gamma   90.00
#
_symmetry.space_group_name_H-M   'P 1'
#
loop_
_entity.id
_entity.type
_entity.pdbx_description
1 polymer ?
#
loop_
_entity_poly.entity_id
_entity_poly.type
_entity_poly.pdbx_seq_one_letter_code
_entity_poly.pdbx_strand_id
1 'polypeptide(L)' 'MKKTELSGRIVTPDDPEYRQARINNNLSIPIFPRVIVFCQNVQDVLNAVRWVRENNIPFRVRSGRHSYEN' A
#
# COMPACT_ATOMS: atom_id res chain seq x y z
N MET A 1 14.08 -9.46 17.88
CA MET A 1 14.18 -9.34 16.40
C MET A 1 14.00 -7.87 16.03
N LYS A 2 14.80 -7.35 15.09
CA LYS A 2 14.65 -5.97 14.62
C LYS A 2 13.34 -5.86 13.84
N LYS A 3 12.49 -4.86 14.14
CA LYS A 3 11.23 -4.65 13.44
C LYS A 3 11.55 -4.26 11.99
N THR A 4 10.87 -4.86 11.02
CA THR A 4 11.06 -4.46 9.62
C THR A 4 10.51 -3.04 9.44
N GLU A 5 11.21 -2.20 8.69
CA GLU A 5 10.78 -0.84 8.35
C GLU A 5 10.40 -0.78 6.87
N LEU A 6 9.44 0.08 6.53
CA LEU A 6 9.05 0.32 5.15
C LEU A 6 10.10 1.22 4.48
N SER A 7 10.62 0.79 3.33
CA SER A 7 11.67 1.50 2.58
C SER A 7 11.19 2.21 1.31
N GLY A 8 9.99 1.86 0.81
CA GLY A 8 9.38 2.56 -0.32
C GLY A 8 8.76 3.90 0.07
N ARG A 9 8.22 4.65 -0.91
CA ARG A 9 7.45 5.87 -0.61
C ARG A 9 6.15 5.50 0.09
N ILE A 10 5.96 6.03 1.29
CA ILE A 10 4.81 5.77 2.14
C ILE A 10 3.82 6.93 1.97
N VAL A 11 2.53 6.60 1.82
CA VAL A 11 1.44 7.55 1.80
C VAL A 11 0.38 7.12 2.82
N THR A 12 0.00 8.04 3.67
CA THR A 12 -0.94 7.88 4.79
C THR A 12 -2.11 8.87 4.66
N PRO A 13 -3.23 8.70 5.38
CA PRO A 13 -4.37 9.61 5.32
C PRO A 13 -4.06 11.09 5.57
N ASP A 14 -2.95 11.38 6.28
CA ASP A 14 -2.51 12.74 6.59
C ASP A 14 -1.76 13.41 5.42
N ASP A 15 -1.37 12.64 4.41
CA ASP A 15 -0.64 13.16 3.25
C ASP A 15 -1.59 13.79 2.22
N PRO A 16 -1.21 14.93 1.60
CA PRO A 16 -2.05 15.62 0.62
C PRO A 16 -2.35 14.76 -0.62
N GLU A 17 -1.42 13.86 -0.97
CA GLU A 17 -1.53 12.95 -2.11
C GLU A 17 -2.42 11.72 -1.84
N TYR A 18 -2.82 11.46 -0.59
CA TYR A 18 -3.56 10.26 -0.21
C TYR A 18 -4.85 10.07 -0.99
N ARG A 19 -5.60 11.17 -1.18
CA ARG A 19 -6.86 11.15 -1.92
C ARG A 19 -6.66 10.64 -3.34
N GLN A 20 -5.58 11.05 -4.00
CA GLN A 20 -5.24 10.58 -5.35
C GLN A 20 -4.65 9.16 -5.31
N ALA A 21 -3.76 8.89 -4.36
CA ALA A 21 -3.07 7.61 -4.23
C ALA A 21 -4.04 6.45 -4.01
N ARG A 22 -5.12 6.62 -3.24
CA ARG A 22 -6.07 5.54 -2.92
C ARG A 22 -7.02 5.18 -4.07
N ILE A 23 -7.23 6.06 -5.04
CA ILE A 23 -8.21 5.86 -6.12
C ILE A 23 -7.77 4.73 -7.05
N ASN A 24 -8.71 3.82 -7.35
CA ASN A 24 -8.62 2.80 -8.38
C ASN A 24 -9.49 3.21 -9.58
N ASN A 25 -9.27 2.59 -10.75
CA ASN A 25 -10.10 2.87 -11.94
C ASN A 25 -11.56 2.44 -11.73
N ASN A 26 -11.80 1.45 -10.85
CA ASN A 26 -13.15 1.11 -10.42
C ASN A 26 -13.59 2.03 -9.27
N LEU A 27 -14.42 3.03 -9.60
CA LEU A 27 -14.90 4.06 -8.67
C LEU A 27 -16.05 3.57 -7.77
N SER A 28 -16.58 2.38 -7.99
CA SER A 28 -17.82 1.91 -7.36
C SER A 28 -17.68 1.56 -5.88
N ILE A 29 -16.46 1.30 -5.37
CA ILE A 29 -16.22 0.97 -3.95
C ILE A 29 -15.02 1.78 -3.42
N PRO A 30 -15.25 2.79 -2.57
CA PRO A 30 -14.15 3.57 -1.99
C PRO A 30 -13.46 2.76 -0.89
N ILE A 31 -12.17 2.48 -1.08
CA ILE A 31 -11.31 1.84 -0.07
C ILE A 31 -10.39 2.90 0.56
N PHE A 32 -10.18 2.78 1.87
CA PHE A 32 -9.42 3.72 2.70
C PHE A 32 -8.25 2.98 3.40
N PRO A 33 -7.17 2.65 2.67
CA PRO A 33 -6.02 1.98 3.28
C PRO A 33 -5.35 2.88 4.30
N ARG A 34 -4.91 2.31 5.44
CA ARG A 34 -4.14 3.05 6.46
C ARG A 34 -2.76 3.48 5.94
N VAL A 35 -2.15 2.65 5.09
CA VAL A 35 -0.82 2.86 4.53
C VAL A 35 -0.83 2.39 3.09
N ILE A 36 -0.28 3.21 2.19
CA ILE A 36 -0.01 2.87 0.79
C ILE A 36 1.51 2.92 0.61
N VAL A 37 2.10 1.82 0.14
CA VAL A 37 3.54 1.74 -0.09
C VAL A 37 3.81 1.64 -1.59
N PHE A 38 4.39 2.69 -2.17
CA PHE A 38 4.86 2.68 -3.54
C PHE A 38 6.27 2.10 -3.62
N CYS A 39 6.32 0.79 -3.86
CA CYS A 39 7.58 0.06 -4.02
C CYS A 39 8.22 0.40 -5.37
N GLN A 40 9.53 0.71 -5.38
CA GLN A 40 10.30 1.02 -6.60
C GLN A 40 11.29 -0.09 -6.95
N ASN A 41 11.65 -0.93 -5.97
CA ASN A 41 12.60 -2.02 -6.13
C ASN A 41 12.14 -3.26 -5.34
N VAL A 42 12.86 -4.37 -5.52
CA VAL A 42 12.57 -5.65 -4.85
C VAL A 42 12.67 -5.53 -3.32
N GLN A 43 13.59 -4.73 -2.81
CA GLN A 43 13.79 -4.57 -1.37
C GLN A 43 12.56 -3.92 -0.70
N ASP A 44 11.92 -2.96 -1.36
CA ASP A 44 10.70 -2.32 -0.88
C ASP A 44 9.55 -3.32 -0.75
N VAL A 45 9.41 -4.21 -1.74
CA VAL A 45 8.39 -5.27 -1.72
C VAL A 45 8.66 -6.24 -0.57
N LEU A 46 9.91 -6.71 -0.43
CA LEU A 46 10.31 -7.61 0.66
C LEU A 46 10.02 -7.00 2.03
N ASN A 47 10.36 -5.72 2.20
CA ASN A 47 10.14 -4.99 3.44
C ASN A 47 8.65 -4.78 3.72
N ALA A 48 7.85 -4.40 2.73
CA ALA A 48 6.41 -4.21 2.87
C ALA A 48 5.69 -5.51 3.27
N VAL A 49 6.01 -6.64 2.63
CA VAL A 49 5.41 -7.95 2.94
C VAL A 49 5.80 -8.42 4.34
N ARG A 50 7.08 -8.26 4.73
CA ARG A 50 7.54 -8.58 6.09
C ARG A 50 6.86 -7.70 7.13
N TRP A 51 6.78 -6.39 6.89
CA TRP A 51 6.11 -5.45 7.78
C TRP A 51 4.64 -5.82 7.98
N VAL A 52 3.91 -6.14 6.90
CA VAL A 52 2.52 -6.55 6.99
C VAL A 52 2.35 -7.83 7.82
N ARG A 53 3.22 -8.83 7.60
CA ARG A 53 3.21 -10.08 8.36
C ARG A 53 3.50 -9.87 9.85
N GLU A 54 4.48 -9.03 10.17
CA GLU A 54 4.85 -8.71 11.56
C GLU A 54 3.75 -7.95 12.30
N ASN A 55 2.98 -7.10 11.61
CA ASN A 55 1.91 -6.30 12.23
C ASN A 55 0.52 -6.94 12.08
N ASN A 56 0.41 -8.09 11.39
CA ASN A 56 -0.84 -8.81 11.12
C ASN A 56 -1.94 -7.94 10.49
N ILE A 57 -1.59 -7.17 9.45
CA ILE A 57 -2.50 -6.22 8.79
C ILE A 57 -3.03 -6.80 7.47
N PRO A 58 -4.33 -6.71 7.17
CA PRO A 58 -4.84 -7.07 5.84
C PRO A 58 -4.20 -6.18 4.76
N PHE A 59 -3.75 -6.78 3.66
CA PHE A 59 -3.12 -6.06 2.56
C PHE A 59 -3.62 -6.55 1.21
N ARG A 60 -3.42 -5.72 0.19
CA ARG A 60 -3.61 -6.05 -1.21
C ARG A 60 -2.46 -5.49 -2.04
N VAL A 61 -2.14 -6.16 -3.13
CA VAL A 61 -1.13 -5.69 -4.10
C VAL A 61 -1.84 -5.00 -5.25
N ARG A 62 -1.26 -3.91 -5.76
CA ARG A 62 -1.81 -3.15 -6.88
C ARG A 62 -0.69 -2.72 -7.83
N SER A 63 -0.92 -2.92 -9.13
CA SER A 63 -0.08 -2.41 -10.22
C SER A 63 -0.85 -1.36 -11.04
N GLY A 64 -1.18 -1.63 -12.31
CA GLY A 64 -1.76 -0.66 -13.25
C GLY A 64 -3.17 -0.14 -12.94
N ARG A 65 -3.79 -0.51 -11.80
CA ARG A 65 -5.16 -0.09 -11.41
C ARG A 65 -6.30 -0.62 -12.31
N HIS A 66 -6.03 -1.63 -13.14
CA HIS A 66 -7.01 -2.25 -14.06
C HIS A 66 -7.81 -3.41 -13.45
N SER A 67 -7.58 -3.78 -12.19
CA SER A 67 -8.38 -4.82 -11.53
C SER A 67 -9.80 -4.30 -11.28
N TYR A 68 -10.80 -5.00 -11.81
CA TYR A 68 -12.21 -4.74 -11.55
C TYR A 68 -12.67 -5.36 -10.23
N GLU A 69 -12.01 -6.42 -9.78
CA GLU A 69 -12.22 -7.05 -8.48
C GLU A 69 -11.58 -6.18 -7.38
N ASN A 70 -12.40 -5.80 -6.40
CA ASN A 70 -12.03 -5.04 -5.21
C ASN A 70 -12.08 -5.93 -3.98
#